data_AF-A0A357D3Q9-F1
#
_entry.id   AF-A0A357D3Q9-F1
#
_cell.length_a   1.000
_cell.length_b   1.000
_cell.length_c   1.000
_cell.angle_alpha   90.00
_cell.angle_beta   90.00
_cell.angle_gamma   90.00
#
_symmetry.space_group_name_H-M   'P 1'
#
loop_
_entity.id
_entity.type
_entity.pdbx_description
1 polymer ?
#
loop_
_entity_poly.entity_id
_entity_poly.type
_entity_poly.pdbx_seq_one_letter_code
_entity_poly.pdbx_strand_id
1 'polypeptide(L)'
;MDKARQILDEQATDLAKQRLLSLPLKMEMQKRAIRQLREVYNEKEQTRALWEAEIMSEVVSASNPDTGKPAFSNETARNTEKLRRMAASEDYQKVARCAKDAELAVGTAQDELERLQDEFRAAQYVAEIVASEIALYAKTVPVELIRPMFGETVELNATNLSSGKPALKQAQAY
;
A
#
# COMPACT_ATOMS: atom_id res chain seq x y z
N MET A 1 12.32 34.12 -20.58
CA MET A 1 11.73 32.80 -20.24
C MET A 1 12.62 31.96 -19.31
N ASP A 2 13.91 32.27 -19.13
CA ASP A 2 14.84 31.41 -18.35
C ASP A 2 14.67 31.41 -16.83
N LYS A 3 14.28 32.53 -16.20
CA LYS A 3 14.23 32.62 -14.72
C LYS A 3 13.18 31.70 -14.08
N ALA A 4 12.04 31.49 -14.72
CA ALA A 4 11.02 30.59 -14.21
C ALA A 4 11.46 29.12 -14.28
N ARG A 5 12.16 28.73 -15.34
CA ARG A 5 12.79 27.39 -15.44
C ARG A 5 13.89 27.22 -14.39
N GLN A 6 14.71 28.24 -14.19
CA GLN A 6 15.78 28.22 -13.20
C GLN A 6 15.25 28.04 -11.77
N ILE A 7 14.14 28.72 -11.40
CA ILE A 7 13.47 28.53 -10.10
C ILE A 7 12.87 27.12 -9.97
N LEU A 8 12.25 26.60 -11.04
CA LEU A 8 11.67 25.25 -11.03
C LEU A 8 12.72 24.14 -10.92
N ASP A 9 13.90 24.36 -11.52
CA ASP A 9 15.07 23.47 -11.44
C ASP A 9 15.72 23.56 -10.05
N GLU A 10 15.87 24.76 -9.49
CA GLU A 10 16.37 24.98 -8.12
C GLU A 10 15.47 24.32 -7.06
N GLN A 11 14.17 24.21 -7.32
CA GLN A 11 13.19 23.60 -6.41
C GLN A 11 12.96 22.09 -6.62
N ALA A 12 13.80 21.43 -7.43
CA ALA A 12 13.74 19.98 -7.67
C ALA A 12 12.35 19.46 -8.11
N THR A 13 11.57 20.30 -8.81
CA THR A 13 10.17 19.99 -9.15
C THR A 13 10.02 18.77 -10.05
N ASP A 14 11.01 18.50 -10.89
CA ASP A 14 10.98 17.37 -11.81
C ASP A 14 11.13 16.01 -11.11
N LEU A 15 11.93 15.94 -10.04
CA LEU A 15 12.03 14.74 -9.21
C LEU A 15 10.71 14.46 -8.49
N ALA A 16 10.06 15.50 -7.94
CA ALA A 16 8.76 15.38 -7.30
C ALA A 16 7.68 14.91 -8.29
N LYS A 17 7.63 15.49 -9.49
CA LYS A 17 6.72 15.05 -10.57
C LYS A 17 6.97 13.60 -10.96
N GLN A 18 8.23 13.21 -11.16
CA GLN A 18 8.58 11.84 -11.53
C GLN A 18 8.11 10.84 -10.46
N ARG A 19 8.32 11.15 -9.18
CA ARG A 19 7.84 10.32 -8.07
C ARG A 19 6.31 10.26 -8.01
N LEU A 20 5.62 11.40 -8.06
CA LEU A 20 4.16 11.47 -8.01
C LEU A 20 3.49 10.72 -9.17
N LEU A 21 4.10 10.72 -10.35
CA LEU A 21 3.55 10.04 -11.53
C LEU A 21 3.87 8.53 -11.55
N SER A 22 4.99 8.10 -10.97
CA SER A 22 5.44 6.70 -11.05
C SER A 22 5.03 5.84 -9.85
N LEU A 23 4.96 6.41 -8.65
CA LEU A 23 4.64 5.68 -7.42
C LEU A 23 3.25 5.03 -7.44
N PRO A 24 2.17 5.66 -7.95
CA PRO A 24 0.86 5.02 -8.02
C PRO A 24 0.87 3.71 -8.81
N LEU A 25 1.57 3.68 -9.95
CA LEU A 25 1.69 2.46 -10.74
C LEU A 25 2.46 1.37 -9.99
N LYS A 26 3.58 1.73 -9.33
CA LYS A 26 4.35 0.79 -8.49
C LYS A 26 3.49 0.22 -7.35
N MET A 27 2.70 1.06 -6.70
CA MET A 27 1.77 0.64 -5.65
C MET A 27 0.72 -0.35 -6.18
N GLU A 28 0.14 -0.12 -7.36
CA GLU A 28 -0.83 -1.05 -7.96
C GLU A 28 -0.17 -2.39 -8.36
N MET A 29 1.05 -2.34 -8.90
CA MET A 29 1.83 -3.56 -9.16
C MET A 29 2.09 -4.33 -7.87
N GLN A 30 2.48 -3.64 -6.80
CA GLN A 30 2.74 -4.25 -5.50
C GLN A 30 1.47 -4.84 -4.88
N LYS A 31 0.33 -4.15 -4.95
CA LYS A 31 -0.96 -4.68 -4.51
C LYS A 31 -1.34 -5.96 -5.26
N ARG A 32 -1.06 -6.04 -6.57
CA ARG A 32 -1.27 -7.27 -7.35
C ARG A 32 -0.36 -8.39 -6.87
N ALA A 33 0.92 -8.12 -6.62
CA ALA A 33 1.85 -9.10 -6.08
C ALA A 33 1.39 -9.64 -4.71
N ILE A 34 0.94 -8.75 -3.82
CA ILE A 34 0.38 -9.17 -2.50
C ILE A 34 -0.82 -10.11 -2.68
N ARG A 35 -1.73 -9.86 -3.63
CA ARG A 35 -2.87 -10.76 -3.87
C ARG A 35 -2.41 -12.15 -4.30
N GLN A 36 -1.46 -12.22 -5.23
CA GLN A 36 -0.88 -13.50 -5.68
C GLN A 36 -0.17 -14.24 -4.54
N LEU A 37 0.61 -13.53 -3.72
CA LEU A 37 1.28 -14.12 -2.56
C LEU A 37 0.28 -14.62 -1.50
N ARG A 38 -0.85 -13.93 -1.33
CA ARG A 38 -1.93 -14.36 -0.42
C ARG A 38 -2.61 -15.64 -0.91
N GLU A 39 -2.82 -15.78 -2.23
CA GLU A 39 -3.34 -17.02 -2.80
C GLU A 39 -2.38 -18.19 -2.51
N VAL A 40 -1.08 -18.00 -2.78
CA VAL A 40 -0.05 -19.01 -2.47
C VAL A 40 -0.01 -19.34 -0.98
N TYR A 41 -0.04 -18.33 -0.11
CA TYR A 41 -0.07 -18.54 1.34
C TYR A 41 -1.29 -19.37 1.76
N ASN A 42 -2.49 -19.02 1.28
CA ASN A 42 -3.71 -19.74 1.61
C ASN A 42 -3.66 -21.20 1.16
N GLU A 43 -3.09 -21.50 -0.01
CA GLU A 43 -2.90 -22.88 -0.47
C GLU A 43 -1.95 -23.67 0.44
N LYS A 44 -0.82 -23.08 0.82
CA LYS A 44 0.16 -23.72 1.73
C LYS A 44 -0.41 -23.90 3.13
N GLU A 45 -1.16 -22.91 3.62
CA GLU A 45 -1.84 -22.96 4.90
C GLU A 45 -2.92 -24.05 4.94
N GLN A 46 -3.73 -24.15 3.89
CA GLN A 46 -4.71 -25.22 3.75
C GLN A 46 -4.04 -26.59 3.72
N THR A 47 -2.92 -26.72 3.00
CA THR A 47 -2.14 -27.95 2.99
C THR A 47 -1.65 -28.31 4.40
N ARG A 48 -1.10 -27.34 5.16
CA ARG A 48 -0.68 -27.56 6.55
C ARG A 48 -1.87 -27.99 7.42
N ALA A 49 -3.01 -27.32 7.31
CA ALA A 49 -4.20 -27.62 8.08
C ALA A 49 -4.75 -29.03 7.81
N LEU A 50 -4.70 -29.50 6.55
CA LEU A 50 -5.09 -30.86 6.19
C LEU A 50 -4.18 -31.91 6.86
N TRP A 51 -2.86 -31.68 6.85
CA TRP A 51 -1.91 -32.55 7.56
C TRP A 51 -2.16 -32.58 9.06
N GLU A 52 -2.43 -31.42 9.67
CA GLU A 52 -2.76 -31.35 11.09
C GLU A 52 -4.06 -32.10 11.43
N ALA A 53 -5.06 -32.03 10.55
CA ALA A 53 -6.32 -32.75 10.70
C ALA A 53 -6.14 -34.26 10.55
N GLU A 54 -5.32 -34.70 9.60
CA GLU A 54 -4.97 -36.11 9.40
C GLU A 54 -4.27 -36.68 10.65
N ILE A 55 -3.22 -36.02 11.14
CA ILE A 55 -2.52 -36.41 12.37
C ILE A 55 -3.50 -36.49 13.54
N MET A 56 -4.38 -35.50 13.70
CA MET A 56 -5.37 -35.50 14.78
C MET A 56 -6.37 -36.66 14.65
N SER A 57 -6.82 -36.97 13.43
CA SER A 57 -7.70 -38.10 13.14
C SER A 57 -7.06 -39.44 13.54
N GLU A 58 -5.78 -39.63 13.22
CA GLU A 58 -5.03 -40.82 13.63
C GLU A 58 -4.88 -40.91 15.16
N VAL A 59 -4.65 -39.78 15.84
CA VAL A 59 -4.53 -39.73 17.30
C VAL A 59 -5.86 -40.09 17.96
N VAL A 60 -6.98 -39.58 17.45
CA VAL A 60 -8.32 -39.87 17.99
C VAL A 60 -8.71 -41.33 17.76
N SER A 61 -8.38 -41.88 16.59
CA SER A 61 -8.71 -43.27 16.23
C SER A 61 -7.75 -44.31 16.83
N ALA A 62 -6.61 -43.88 17.38
CA ALA A 62 -5.68 -44.78 18.04
C ALA A 62 -6.34 -45.46 19.26
N SER A 63 -6.30 -46.79 19.28
CA SER A 63 -6.80 -47.62 20.38
C SER A 63 -5.66 -48.44 20.99
N ASN A 64 -5.79 -48.74 22.28
CA ASN A 64 -4.85 -49.61 22.97
C ASN A 64 -5.18 -51.09 22.63
N PRO A 65 -4.23 -51.87 22.09
CA PRO A 65 -4.47 -53.24 21.62
C PRO A 65 -4.90 -54.20 22.74
N ASP A 66 -4.51 -53.94 23.98
CA ASP A 66 -4.80 -54.81 25.12
C ASP A 66 -6.19 -54.55 25.74
N THR A 67 -6.73 -53.34 25.58
CA THR A 67 -7.98 -52.92 26.24
C THR A 67 -9.10 -52.52 25.29
N GLY A 68 -8.79 -52.30 24.00
CA GLY A 68 -9.72 -51.79 22.99
C GLY A 68 -10.19 -50.34 23.23
N LYS A 69 -9.74 -49.69 24.31
CA LYS A 69 -10.09 -48.31 24.66
C LYS A 69 -9.24 -47.32 23.86
N PRO A 70 -9.68 -46.06 23.70
CA PRO A 70 -8.86 -45.01 23.08
C PRO A 70 -7.49 -44.91 23.76
N ALA A 71 -6.42 -44.86 22.97
CA ALA A 71 -5.05 -44.71 23.45
C ALA A 71 -4.84 -43.35 24.14
N PHE A 72 -5.55 -42.32 23.68
CA PHE A 72 -5.50 -40.94 24.20
C PHE A 72 -6.89 -40.50 24.66
N SER A 73 -7.20 -40.75 25.94
CA SER A 73 -8.55 -40.64 26.49
C SER A 73 -9.05 -39.21 26.69
N ASN A 74 -8.15 -38.24 26.88
CA ASN A 74 -8.50 -36.83 27.12
C ASN A 74 -7.88 -35.88 26.08
N GLU A 75 -8.42 -34.67 26.00
CA GLU A 75 -8.03 -33.65 25.03
C GLU A 75 -6.57 -33.21 25.18
N THR A 76 -6.07 -33.09 26.41
CA THR A 76 -4.67 -32.74 26.69
C THR A 76 -3.70 -33.80 26.15
N ALA A 77 -4.03 -35.08 26.35
CA ALA A 77 -3.23 -36.21 25.86
C ALA A 77 -3.24 -36.27 24.34
N ARG A 78 -4.39 -36.01 23.69
CA ARG A 78 -4.48 -35.94 22.22
C ARG A 78 -3.64 -34.79 21.65
N ASN A 79 -3.73 -33.60 22.24
CA ASN A 79 -2.95 -32.44 21.77
C ASN A 79 -1.45 -32.63 21.98
N THR A 80 -1.05 -33.25 23.09
CA THR A 80 0.37 -33.56 23.35
C THR A 80 0.90 -34.57 22.33
N GLU A 81 0.14 -35.62 22.03
CA GLU A 81 0.53 -36.59 21.01
C GLU A 81 0.54 -35.97 19.60
N LYS A 82 -0.46 -35.14 19.26
CA LYS A 82 -0.50 -34.38 18.00
C LYS A 82 0.80 -33.60 17.82
N LEU A 83 1.21 -32.82 18.82
CA LEU A 83 2.46 -32.06 18.79
C LEU A 83 3.70 -32.96 18.64
N ARG A 84 3.73 -34.11 19.34
CA ARG A 84 4.83 -35.08 19.22
C ARG A 84 4.93 -35.64 17.80
N ARG A 85 3.81 -36.01 17.17
CA ARG A 85 3.77 -36.52 15.79
C ARG A 85 4.14 -35.45 14.76
N MET A 86 3.65 -34.23 14.94
CA MET A 86 4.06 -33.07 14.12
C MET A 86 5.56 -32.83 14.21
N ALA A 87 6.14 -32.90 15.42
CA ALA A 87 7.57 -32.74 15.63
C ALA A 87 8.39 -33.90 15.02
N ALA A 88 7.84 -35.10 14.94
CA ALA A 88 8.54 -36.27 14.38
C ALA A 88 8.38 -36.44 12.86
N SER A 89 7.36 -35.84 12.25
CA SER A 89 7.08 -35.96 10.81
C SER A 89 7.87 -34.93 10.01
N GLU A 90 8.85 -35.39 9.23
CA GLU A 90 9.61 -34.54 8.30
C GLU A 90 8.72 -33.89 7.25
N ASP A 91 7.71 -34.60 6.76
CA ASP A 91 6.81 -34.10 5.73
C ASP A 91 5.90 -32.99 6.27
N TYR A 92 5.39 -33.15 7.50
CA TYR A 92 4.71 -32.07 8.19
C TYR A 92 5.62 -30.85 8.36
N GLN A 93 6.86 -31.04 8.81
CA GLN A 93 7.82 -29.95 9.00
C GLN A 93 8.09 -29.19 7.70
N LYS A 94 8.23 -29.90 6.56
CA LYS A 94 8.39 -29.27 5.23
C LYS A 94 7.19 -28.40 4.89
N VAL A 95 5.96 -28.93 5.03
CA VAL A 95 4.73 -28.19 4.73
C VAL A 95 4.56 -26.98 5.65
N ALA A 96 4.83 -27.15 6.95
CA ALA A 96 4.77 -26.06 7.92
C ALA A 96 5.77 -24.95 7.60
N ARG A 97 6.98 -25.33 7.16
CA ARG A 97 7.99 -24.37 6.69
C ARG A 97 7.53 -23.63 5.44
N CYS A 98 6.99 -24.33 4.44
CA CYS A 98 6.46 -23.69 3.23
C CYS A 98 5.34 -22.69 3.54
N ALA A 99 4.43 -23.01 4.46
CA ALA A 99 3.37 -22.09 4.88
C ALA A 99 3.96 -20.84 5.55
N LYS A 100 4.92 -21.02 6.46
CA LYS A 100 5.62 -19.92 7.13
C LYS A 100 6.41 -19.04 6.15
N ASP A 101 7.13 -19.63 5.21
CA ASP A 101 7.91 -18.89 4.22
C ASP A 101 6.96 -18.06 3.31
N ALA A 102 5.79 -18.61 2.97
CA ALA A 102 4.77 -17.87 2.22
C ALA A 102 4.14 -16.73 3.03
N GLU A 103 3.89 -16.93 4.34
CA GLU A 103 3.43 -15.88 5.26
C GLU A 103 4.43 -14.71 5.31
N LEU A 104 5.71 -15.03 5.49
CA LEU A 104 6.79 -14.04 5.52
C LEU A 104 6.90 -13.27 4.19
N ALA A 105 6.71 -13.94 3.06
CA ALA A 105 6.68 -13.29 1.75
C ALA A 105 5.52 -12.30 1.62
N VAL A 106 4.34 -12.66 2.12
CA VAL A 106 3.18 -11.74 2.19
C VAL A 106 3.50 -10.54 3.08
N GLY A 107 4.08 -10.75 4.26
CA GLY A 107 4.48 -9.67 5.17
C GLY A 107 5.49 -8.71 4.53
N THR A 108 6.57 -9.25 3.97
CA THR A 108 7.59 -8.46 3.25
C THR A 108 6.98 -7.61 2.13
N ALA A 109 6.03 -8.18 1.37
CA ALA A 109 5.36 -7.46 0.30
C ALA A 109 4.43 -6.34 0.82
N GLN A 110 3.82 -6.50 2.00
CA GLN A 110 3.01 -5.48 2.66
C GLN A 110 3.88 -4.33 3.18
N ASP A 111 5.01 -4.64 3.80
CA ASP A 111 5.97 -3.64 4.27
C ASP A 111 6.47 -2.75 3.11
N GLU A 112 6.75 -3.36 1.96
CA GLU A 112 7.14 -2.62 0.75
C GLU A 112 6.01 -1.73 0.22
N LEU A 113 4.75 -2.17 0.31
CA LEU A 113 3.61 -1.32 -0.07
C LEU A 113 3.47 -0.12 0.88
N GLU A 114 3.66 -0.32 2.18
CA GLU A 114 3.66 0.77 3.17
C GLU A 114 4.80 1.76 2.87
N ARG A 115 6.00 1.26 2.60
CA ARG A 115 7.14 2.10 2.18
C ARG A 115 6.81 2.96 0.95
N LEU A 116 6.18 2.38 -0.07
CA LEU A 116 5.76 3.11 -1.27
C LEU A 116 4.67 4.15 -0.97
N GLN A 117 3.75 3.86 -0.06
CA GLN A 117 2.71 4.81 0.37
C GLN A 117 3.31 6.00 1.11
N ASP A 118 4.25 5.76 2.01
CA ASP A 118 4.93 6.82 2.74
C ASP A 118 5.80 7.67 1.82
N GLU A 119 6.49 7.04 0.85
CA GLU A 119 7.23 7.76 -0.18
C GLU A 119 6.30 8.65 -1.02
N PHE A 120 5.10 8.15 -1.36
CA PHE A 120 4.10 8.93 -2.09
C PHE A 120 3.58 10.11 -1.28
N ARG A 121 3.21 9.91 -0.01
CA ARG A 121 2.79 10.99 0.89
C ARG A 121 3.87 12.05 1.05
N ALA A 122 5.13 11.64 1.25
CA ALA A 122 6.25 12.56 1.34
C ALA A 122 6.40 13.40 0.06
N ALA A 123 6.26 12.77 -1.12
CA ALA A 123 6.30 13.49 -2.39
C ALA A 123 5.14 14.49 -2.55
N GLN A 124 3.94 14.17 -2.05
CA GLN A 124 2.80 15.10 -2.04
C GLN A 124 3.08 16.32 -1.17
N TYR A 125 3.60 16.12 0.05
CA TYR A 125 3.95 17.23 0.94
C TYR A 125 5.02 18.14 0.35
N VAL A 126 6.06 17.57 -0.28
CA VAL A 126 7.10 18.38 -0.94
C VAL A 126 6.49 19.21 -2.08
N ALA A 127 5.59 18.63 -2.88
CA ALA A 127 4.91 19.36 -3.95
C ALA A 127 4.03 20.50 -3.42
N GLU A 128 3.34 20.31 -2.30
CA GLU A 128 2.53 21.35 -1.65
C GLU A 128 3.39 22.51 -1.11
N ILE A 129 4.54 22.20 -0.51
CA ILE A 129 5.50 23.21 -0.03
C ILE A 129 6.01 24.04 -1.21
N VAL A 130 6.49 23.38 -2.27
CA VAL A 130 6.99 24.05 -3.48
C VAL A 130 5.90 24.91 -4.13
N ALA A 131 4.67 24.40 -4.26
CA ALA A 131 3.55 25.18 -4.78
C ALA A 131 3.27 26.44 -3.93
N SER A 132 3.37 26.32 -2.61
CA SER A 132 3.18 27.43 -1.67
C SER A 132 4.30 28.47 -1.77
N GLU A 133 5.55 28.04 -1.92
CA GLU A 133 6.71 28.92 -2.13
C GLU A 133 6.58 29.70 -3.44
N ILE A 134 6.26 29.02 -4.55
CA ILE A 134 6.02 29.67 -5.84
C ILE A 134 4.87 30.68 -5.75
N ALA A 135 3.78 30.32 -5.07
CA ALA A 135 2.65 31.22 -4.88
C ALA A 135 3.01 32.45 -4.04
N LEU A 136 3.88 32.30 -3.04
CA LEU A 136 4.40 33.42 -2.25
C LEU A 136 5.28 34.33 -3.11
N TYR A 137 6.22 33.77 -3.87
CA TYR A 137 7.05 34.54 -4.80
C TYR A 137 6.21 35.30 -5.83
N ALA A 138 5.20 34.66 -6.42
CA ALA A 138 4.32 35.32 -7.38
C ALA A 138 3.54 36.51 -6.78
N LYS A 139 3.26 36.47 -5.47
CA LYS A 139 2.58 37.57 -4.76
C LYS A 139 3.52 38.70 -4.33
N THR A 140 4.80 38.40 -4.09
CA THR A 140 5.79 39.38 -3.61
C THR A 140 6.59 40.05 -4.72
N VAL A 141 6.59 39.50 -5.94
CA VAL A 141 7.18 40.16 -7.11
C VAL A 141 6.26 41.32 -7.57
N PRO A 142 6.72 42.58 -7.59
CA PRO A 142 5.92 43.71 -8.04
C PRO A 142 5.52 43.58 -9.51
N VAL A 143 4.25 43.85 -9.83
CA VAL A 143 3.70 43.88 -11.20
C VAL A 143 4.49 44.84 -12.12
N GLU A 144 5.14 45.85 -11.53
CA GLU A 144 5.97 46.84 -12.21
C GLU A 144 7.25 46.25 -12.85
N LEU A 145 7.73 45.10 -12.38
CA LEU A 145 8.86 44.37 -13.01
C LEU A 145 8.43 43.41 -14.12
N ILE A 146 7.13 43.13 -14.24
CA ILE A 146 6.55 42.31 -15.32
C ILE A 146 6.22 43.18 -16.54
N ARG A 147 5.97 44.48 -16.32
CA ARG A 147 5.45 45.41 -17.34
C ARG A 147 6.44 45.90 -18.42
N PRO A 148 7.78 45.94 -18.26
CA PRO A 148 8.63 46.42 -19.35
C PRO A 148 9.09 45.32 -20.32
N MET A 149 8.74 44.04 -20.10
CA MET A 149 9.15 42.94 -21.01
C MET A 149 8.20 42.70 -22.18
N PHE A 150 7.02 43.29 -22.18
CA PHE A 150 6.13 43.33 -23.33
C PHE A 150 5.96 44.79 -23.69
N GLY A 151 6.87 45.28 -24.54
CA GLY A 151 6.68 46.56 -25.21
C GLY A 151 5.44 46.46 -26.08
N GLU A 152 4.30 46.88 -25.55
CA GLU A 152 3.23 47.60 -26.23
C GLU A 152 2.12 47.89 -25.22
N THR A 153 1.78 49.18 -25.12
CA THR A 153 0.65 49.69 -24.35
C THR A 153 -0.65 49.20 -24.98
N VAL A 154 -1.28 48.18 -24.38
CA VAL A 154 -2.71 47.94 -24.58
C VAL A 154 -3.45 48.73 -23.51
N GLU A 155 -4.14 49.78 -23.94
CA GLU A 155 -5.10 50.51 -23.12
C GLU A 155 -6.20 49.55 -22.64
N LEU A 156 -6.18 49.22 -21.35
CA LEU A 156 -7.28 48.53 -20.70
C LEU A 156 -8.37 49.56 -20.42
N ASN A 157 -9.36 49.63 -21.31
CA ASN A 157 -10.62 50.29 -21.03
C ASN A 157 -11.24 49.67 -19.78
N ALA A 158 -11.44 50.50 -18.76
CA ALA A 158 -12.12 50.16 -17.53
C ALA A 158 -13.60 49.86 -17.82
N THR A 159 -13.97 48.58 -17.90
CA THR A 159 -15.36 48.15 -17.77
C THR A 159 -15.60 47.61 -16.37
N ASN A 160 -16.17 48.50 -15.57
CA ASN A 160 -16.89 48.34 -14.31
C ASN A 160 -17.14 46.92 -13.77
N LEU A 161 -16.72 46.74 -12.52
CA LEU A 161 -17.31 45.83 -11.53
C LEU A 161 -18.82 46.09 -11.38
N SER A 162 -19.64 45.03 -11.47
CA SER A 162 -20.99 45.04 -10.91
C SER A 162 -21.42 43.61 -10.52
N SER A 163 -21.47 43.41 -9.20
CA SER A 163 -22.22 42.43 -8.41
C SER A 163 -22.92 41.26 -9.12
N GLY A 164 -22.47 40.03 -8.83
CA GLY A 164 -23.24 38.80 -9.00
C GLY A 164 -22.94 37.81 -7.88
N LYS A 165 -23.79 37.77 -6.86
CA LYS A 165 -23.79 36.74 -5.79
C LYS A 165 -23.95 35.31 -6.36
N PRO A 166 -23.53 34.27 -5.62
CA PRO A 166 -23.51 32.89 -6.12
C PRO A 166 -24.93 32.30 -6.15
N ALA A 167 -25.29 31.65 -7.26
CA ALA A 167 -26.51 30.86 -7.36
C ALA A 167 -26.19 29.38 -7.16
N LEU A 168 -26.33 28.91 -5.92
CA LEU A 168 -26.67 27.52 -5.61
C LEU A 168 -28.13 27.28 -6.05
N LYS A 169 -28.37 26.46 -7.08
CA LYS A 169 -29.62 25.68 -7.21
C LYS A 169 -29.37 24.33 -7.88
N GLN A 170 -29.97 23.34 -7.22
CA GLN A 170 -30.14 21.93 -7.54
C GLN A 170 -30.81 21.68 -8.90
N ALA A 171 -30.45 20.56 -9.55
CA ALA A 171 -31.30 19.69 -10.38
C ALA A 171 -30.57 18.33 -10.46
N GLN A 172 -30.92 17.31 -9.67
CA GLN A 172 -31.97 16.30 -9.87
C GLN A 172 -32.08 15.71 -11.29
N ALA A 173 -31.84 14.39 -11.32
CA ALA A 173 -32.42 13.33 -12.16
C ALA A 173 -32.22 13.38 -13.69
N TYR A 174 -31.46 12.42 -14.21
CA TYR A 174 -31.99 11.25 -14.95
C TYR A 174 -31.09 10.05 -14.69
#